data_AF-A0A8J7D014-F1
#
_entry.id   AF-A0A8J7D014-F1
#
_cell.length_a   1.000
_cell.length_b   1.000
_cell.length_c   1.000
_cell.angle_alpha   90.00
_cell.angle_beta   90.00
_cell.angle_gamma   90.00
#
_symmetry.space_group_name_H-M   'P 1'
#
loop_
_entity.id
_entity.type
_entity.pdbx_description
1 polymer ?
#
loop_
_entity_poly.entity_id
_entity_poly.type
_entity_poly.pdbx_seq_one_letter_code
_entity_poly.pdbx_strand_id
1 'polypeptide(L)'
;MGIVPKTPFKIEAKVNCSTENTFFDTEIDLEDGDLLIVDVDPEEKWTPYKSSSKSWVNANGISVEPKTYDGIYQETAGIARGITQYADFAFPFGSLIGTVDNGVTYFPVGTHLELTVLKPGRLKLVFWGGDHNTNDGAITANVEVKKAFNHDDDTIDNDLSQYEKHFDIHSKVHSVNGKAGTETHLNTKIKLQPEDVLTVDVYPKDLWSILSVNRVWDVNANGVAEDNKTRYASGLLTNNFNFTYGSLVGTLDDGKTYFPVGTHLKLTVLNPGTLKFVHWDVNYRENNGSVRAFVDVIRKERPIIPGDDGNIITDPQTRYKIKITVFVPTSIGYNNTFGIFAMDDDGSVAGVKPGDPDYAATVVKNRIPLPGADEGSYQKGDTFEGELLGGPKYGVFLIANGTPNQFLEQNPKNEEKQWATPKAYFFNPLANPDRKDHVRVLSSNEYGFEDLYGGGDQDFDDLIVKIETLAAETIS
;
A
#
# COMPACT_ATOMS: atom_id res chain seq x y z
N MET A 1 -5.07 -16.99 -19.94
CA MET A 1 -5.20 -17.59 -18.60
C MET A 1 -4.64 -16.60 -17.60
N GLY A 2 -5.34 -15.49 -17.46
CA GLY A 2 -4.86 -14.29 -16.79
C GLY A 2 -5.98 -13.70 -15.96
N ILE A 3 -5.60 -12.90 -15.00
CA ILE A 3 -6.49 -12.13 -14.13
C ILE A 3 -7.50 -11.37 -14.99
N VAL A 4 -8.76 -11.30 -14.57
CA VAL A 4 -9.66 -10.25 -15.06
C VAL A 4 -9.26 -9.00 -14.28
N PRO A 5 -8.66 -7.96 -14.91
CA PRO A 5 -8.15 -6.80 -14.22
C PRO A 5 -9.22 -6.18 -13.33
N LYS A 6 -8.82 -5.56 -12.21
CA LYS A 6 -9.74 -4.84 -11.31
C LYS A 6 -10.56 -3.83 -12.12
N THR A 7 -11.81 -4.19 -12.42
CA THR A 7 -12.67 -3.47 -13.36
C THR A 7 -13.73 -2.72 -12.56
N PRO A 8 -13.82 -1.38 -12.69
CA PRO A 8 -14.83 -0.60 -12.01
C PRO A 8 -16.18 -0.71 -12.73
N PHE A 9 -17.22 -1.11 -12.01
CA PHE A 9 -18.60 -1.12 -12.47
C PHE A 9 -19.42 -0.16 -11.65
N LYS A 10 -20.09 0.79 -12.31
CA LYS A 10 -21.02 1.70 -11.66
C LYS A 10 -22.41 1.04 -11.57
N ILE A 11 -22.88 0.79 -10.36
CA ILE A 11 -24.18 0.18 -10.08
C ILE A 11 -25.13 1.25 -9.56
N GLU A 12 -26.24 1.47 -10.27
CA GLU A 12 -27.21 2.49 -9.90
C GLU A 12 -28.38 1.87 -9.15
N ALA A 13 -28.66 2.33 -7.92
CA ALA A 13 -29.66 1.72 -7.04
C ALA A 13 -31.08 1.72 -7.66
N LYS A 14 -31.36 2.71 -8.51
CA LYS A 14 -32.64 2.87 -9.21
C LYS A 14 -32.79 1.95 -10.42
N VAL A 15 -31.68 1.60 -11.07
CA VAL A 15 -31.67 0.79 -12.29
C VAL A 15 -31.46 -0.68 -11.96
N ASN A 16 -30.54 -0.98 -11.03
CA ASN A 16 -30.06 -2.33 -10.75
C ASN A 16 -30.65 -2.87 -9.45
N CYS A 17 -31.99 -2.97 -9.34
CA CYS A 17 -32.70 -3.28 -8.10
C CYS A 17 -33.28 -4.70 -8.09
N SER A 18 -33.24 -5.35 -6.93
CA SER A 18 -33.79 -6.70 -6.71
C SER A 18 -35.29 -6.84 -7.00
N THR A 19 -36.10 -5.78 -6.86
CA THR A 19 -37.56 -5.88 -7.07
C THR A 19 -38.00 -5.97 -8.53
N GLU A 20 -37.17 -5.49 -9.46
CA GLU A 20 -37.46 -5.49 -10.90
C GLU A 20 -36.72 -6.61 -11.64
N ASN A 21 -35.94 -7.45 -10.91
CA ASN A 21 -35.00 -8.42 -11.49
C ASN A 21 -34.04 -7.81 -12.52
N THR A 22 -33.74 -6.51 -12.39
CA THR A 22 -32.80 -5.79 -13.24
C THR A 22 -31.42 -5.88 -12.63
N PHE A 23 -30.65 -6.89 -13.04
CA PHE A 23 -29.28 -7.04 -12.57
C PHE A 23 -28.31 -6.18 -13.38
N PHE A 24 -27.25 -5.68 -12.76
CA PHE A 24 -26.10 -5.15 -13.49
C PHE A 24 -25.29 -6.34 -14.01
N ASP A 25 -25.23 -6.53 -15.32
CA ASP A 25 -24.40 -7.56 -15.95
C ASP A 25 -22.96 -7.06 -16.06
N THR A 26 -22.04 -7.71 -15.37
CA THR A 26 -20.62 -7.34 -15.41
C THR A 26 -19.91 -7.83 -16.66
N GLU A 27 -20.56 -8.70 -17.45
CA GLU A 27 -19.97 -9.46 -18.56
C GLU A 27 -18.81 -10.40 -18.15
N ILE A 28 -18.58 -10.56 -16.85
CA ILE A 28 -17.56 -11.45 -16.30
C ILE A 28 -18.14 -12.84 -16.12
N ASP A 29 -17.63 -13.80 -16.88
CA ASP A 29 -17.96 -15.21 -16.73
C ASP A 29 -17.02 -15.84 -15.69
N LEU A 30 -17.62 -16.33 -14.59
CA LEU A 30 -16.95 -17.02 -13.50
C LEU A 30 -16.97 -18.53 -13.74
N GLU A 31 -15.84 -19.17 -13.48
CA GLU A 31 -15.63 -20.61 -13.58
C GLU A 31 -15.60 -21.25 -12.20
N ASP A 32 -15.78 -22.57 -12.17
CA ASP A 32 -15.73 -23.32 -10.92
C ASP A 32 -14.32 -23.24 -10.30
N GLY A 33 -14.25 -22.54 -9.18
CA GLY A 33 -13.10 -22.29 -8.35
C GLY A 33 -12.72 -20.82 -8.26
N ASP A 34 -13.16 -19.98 -9.21
CA ASP A 34 -12.61 -18.64 -9.41
C ASP A 34 -12.53 -17.85 -8.11
N LEU A 35 -11.44 -17.15 -7.82
CA LEU A 35 -11.38 -16.28 -6.64
C LEU A 35 -11.87 -14.90 -7.05
N LEU A 36 -13.13 -14.63 -6.68
CA LEU A 36 -13.82 -13.37 -6.90
C LEU A 36 -13.52 -12.41 -5.74
N ILE A 37 -13.01 -11.23 -6.08
CA ILE A 37 -12.81 -10.13 -5.14
C ILE A 37 -13.65 -8.95 -5.61
N VAL A 38 -14.38 -8.32 -4.70
CA VAL A 38 -15.16 -7.12 -4.99
C VAL A 38 -14.92 -6.09 -3.90
N ASP A 39 -14.44 -4.91 -4.28
CA ASP A 39 -14.23 -3.77 -3.39
C ASP A 39 -15.12 -2.58 -3.75
N VAL A 40 -15.77 -2.00 -2.75
CA VAL A 40 -16.51 -0.73 -2.86
C VAL A 40 -15.95 0.23 -1.81
N ASP A 41 -15.71 1.48 -2.22
CA ASP A 41 -15.32 2.54 -1.28
C ASP A 41 -16.41 2.69 -0.18
N PRO A 42 -16.07 2.53 1.11
CA PRO A 42 -17.03 2.65 2.20
C PRO A 42 -17.66 4.04 2.34
N GLU A 43 -17.09 5.08 1.72
CA GLU A 43 -17.64 6.44 1.66
C GLU A 43 -18.66 6.65 0.53
N GLU A 44 -18.67 5.78 -0.49
CA GLU A 44 -19.70 5.80 -1.52
C GLU A 44 -21.05 5.36 -0.93
N LYS A 45 -22.09 6.13 -1.25
CA LYS A 45 -23.42 5.95 -0.67
C LYS A 45 -24.50 5.92 -1.74
N TRP A 46 -25.47 5.06 -1.49
CA TRP A 46 -26.75 4.98 -2.18
C TRP A 46 -27.87 4.82 -1.15
N THR A 47 -29.11 4.90 -1.59
CA THR A 47 -30.25 4.83 -0.68
C THR A 47 -31.39 4.03 -1.30
N PRO A 48 -32.09 3.19 -0.51
CA PRO A 48 -33.35 2.60 -0.95
C PRO A 48 -34.53 3.58 -0.77
N TYR A 49 -34.31 4.74 -0.13
CA TYR A 49 -35.36 5.68 0.21
C TYR A 49 -34.88 7.14 0.17
N LYS A 50 -34.89 7.76 -1.01
CA LYS A 50 -34.38 9.12 -1.26
C LYS A 50 -34.93 10.22 -0.35
N SER A 51 -36.15 10.05 0.15
CA SER A 51 -36.82 11.06 0.99
C SER A 51 -36.34 11.06 2.44
N SER A 52 -35.47 10.12 2.84
CA SER A 52 -34.82 10.10 4.15
C SER A 52 -33.31 10.24 3.99
N SER A 53 -32.71 11.30 4.54
CA SER A 53 -31.25 11.44 4.57
C SER A 53 -30.57 10.35 5.41
N LYS A 54 -31.30 9.71 6.32
CA LYS A 54 -30.80 8.67 7.22
C LYS A 54 -30.86 7.26 6.64
N SER A 55 -31.31 7.08 5.40
CA SER A 55 -31.26 5.81 4.67
C SER A 55 -30.16 5.76 3.61
N TRP A 56 -29.29 6.78 3.54
CA TRP A 56 -28.07 6.72 2.73
C TRP A 56 -27.04 5.84 3.42
N VAL A 57 -26.70 4.74 2.77
CA VAL A 57 -25.85 3.67 3.28
C VAL A 57 -24.77 3.34 2.28
N ASN A 58 -23.68 2.74 2.76
CA ASN A 58 -22.70 2.13 1.88
C ASN A 58 -23.15 0.74 1.44
N ALA A 59 -22.28 0.03 0.73
CA ALA A 59 -22.59 -1.28 0.16
C ALA A 59 -22.90 -2.38 1.21
N ASN A 60 -22.62 -2.18 2.51
CA ASN A 60 -23.03 -3.10 3.57
C ASN A 60 -24.52 -2.98 3.94
N GLY A 61 -25.19 -1.92 3.50
CA GLY A 61 -26.59 -1.66 3.82
C GLY A 61 -26.81 -1.15 5.24
N ILE A 62 -28.07 -1.13 5.67
CA ILE A 62 -28.49 -0.59 6.96
C ILE A 62 -28.10 -1.55 8.10
N SER A 63 -27.11 -1.15 8.90
CA SER A 63 -26.65 -1.85 10.11
C SER A 63 -27.36 -1.31 11.37
N VAL A 64 -28.58 -1.74 11.67
CA VAL A 64 -29.20 -1.47 12.99
C VAL A 64 -30.08 -2.62 13.48
N GLU A 65 -30.13 -2.76 14.81
CA GLU A 65 -31.07 -3.62 15.52
C GLU A 65 -32.52 -3.36 15.06
N PRO A 66 -33.36 -4.42 15.01
CA PRO A 66 -34.61 -4.45 14.27
C PRO A 66 -35.75 -3.50 14.72
N LYS A 67 -35.53 -2.49 15.58
CA LYS A 67 -36.66 -1.83 16.29
C LYS A 67 -36.75 -0.32 16.38
N THR A 68 -35.87 0.50 15.81
CA THR A 68 -36.06 1.97 15.93
C THR A 68 -35.65 2.73 14.69
N TYR A 69 -36.56 2.83 13.71
CA TYR A 69 -36.48 3.88 12.72
C TYR A 69 -37.85 4.29 12.16
N ASP A 70 -38.32 5.48 12.56
CA ASP A 70 -39.47 6.29 12.10
C ASP A 70 -40.37 5.69 10.99
N GLY A 71 -41.11 4.63 11.30
CA GLY A 71 -42.17 4.11 10.43
C GLY A 71 -41.72 3.48 9.10
N ILE A 72 -40.42 3.17 8.94
CA ILE A 72 -39.93 2.35 7.83
C ILE A 72 -40.17 0.89 8.22
N TYR A 73 -41.30 0.34 7.77
CA TYR A 73 -41.67 -1.05 8.00
C TYR A 73 -40.53 -1.98 7.58
N GLN A 74 -40.08 -2.81 8.52
CA GLN A 74 -39.44 -4.07 8.18
C GLN A 74 -40.44 -4.90 7.39
N GLU A 75 -40.25 -5.00 6.07
CA GLU A 75 -40.81 -6.15 5.39
C GLU A 75 -39.80 -7.28 5.51
N THR A 76 -40.25 -8.41 6.09
CA THR A 76 -39.67 -9.71 5.76
C THR A 76 -39.57 -9.74 4.24
N ALA A 77 -38.35 -9.89 3.72
CA ALA A 77 -38.09 -9.83 2.30
C ALA A 77 -39.20 -10.59 1.54
N GLY A 78 -39.86 -9.94 0.57
CA GLY A 78 -40.74 -10.62 -0.38
C GLY A 78 -42.25 -10.70 -0.11
N ILE A 79 -42.85 -10.07 0.91
CA ILE A 79 -44.33 -10.18 1.07
C ILE A 79 -45.10 -9.09 0.32
N ALA A 80 -44.60 -7.86 0.16
CA ALA A 80 -45.20 -6.94 -0.80
C ALA A 80 -44.52 -7.11 -2.16
N ARG A 81 -45.35 -7.28 -3.21
CA ARG A 81 -45.00 -7.07 -4.63
C ARG A 81 -44.50 -8.26 -5.47
N GLY A 82 -44.97 -9.48 -5.17
CA GLY A 82 -45.02 -10.56 -6.18
C GLY A 82 -43.74 -11.33 -6.42
N ILE A 83 -42.70 -11.13 -5.60
CA ILE A 83 -41.55 -12.03 -5.53
C ILE A 83 -42.00 -13.25 -4.72
N THR A 84 -42.32 -14.36 -5.37
CA THR A 84 -42.59 -15.62 -4.67
C THR A 84 -41.25 -16.14 -4.16
N GLN A 85 -40.83 -15.70 -2.97
CA GLN A 85 -39.59 -16.15 -2.36
C GLN A 85 -39.58 -17.66 -2.20
N TYR A 86 -38.64 -18.32 -2.86
CA TYR A 86 -38.36 -19.74 -2.68
C TYR A 86 -37.00 -19.99 -2.01
N ALA A 87 -36.36 -19.01 -1.36
CA ALA A 87 -35.11 -19.26 -0.63
C ALA A 87 -34.84 -18.31 0.56
N ASP A 88 -34.36 -18.89 1.65
CA ASP A 88 -34.10 -18.36 3.01
C ASP A 88 -33.01 -17.26 3.16
N PHE A 89 -32.77 -16.42 2.16
CA PHE A 89 -31.68 -15.43 2.20
C PHE A 89 -32.14 -14.07 2.74
N ALA A 90 -31.55 -13.62 3.86
CA ALA A 90 -31.79 -12.32 4.46
C ALA A 90 -30.52 -11.44 4.40
N PHE A 91 -30.52 -10.42 3.53
CA PHE A 91 -29.47 -9.41 3.43
C PHE A 91 -29.95 -8.06 4.00
N PRO A 92 -29.05 -7.23 4.57
CA PRO A 92 -29.40 -5.88 5.01
C PRO A 92 -29.97 -5.04 3.86
N PHE A 93 -31.00 -4.24 4.15
CA PHE A 93 -31.59 -3.37 3.14
C PHE A 93 -30.57 -2.32 2.68
N GLY A 94 -30.49 -2.12 1.36
CA GLY A 94 -29.50 -1.25 0.73
C GLY A 94 -28.10 -1.87 0.57
N SER A 95 -27.92 -3.17 0.80
CA SER A 95 -26.65 -3.83 0.56
C SER A 95 -26.39 -4.13 -0.92
N LEU A 96 -25.14 -4.20 -1.32
CA LEU A 96 -24.72 -4.81 -2.59
C LEU A 96 -24.70 -6.33 -2.43
N ILE A 97 -25.32 -7.04 -3.37
CA ILE A 97 -25.27 -8.51 -3.44
C ILE A 97 -24.94 -8.96 -4.86
N GLY A 98 -24.53 -10.23 -4.98
CA GLY A 98 -24.16 -10.85 -6.24
C GLY A 98 -24.99 -12.09 -6.55
N THR A 99 -25.05 -12.44 -7.84
CA THR A 99 -25.59 -13.72 -8.34
C THR A 99 -24.80 -14.16 -9.57
N VAL A 100 -24.74 -15.48 -9.80
CA VAL A 100 -24.13 -16.09 -11.00
C VAL A 100 -25.13 -16.88 -11.85
N ASP A 101 -26.37 -17.02 -11.36
CA ASP A 101 -27.38 -17.90 -11.93
C ASP A 101 -28.71 -17.17 -12.19
N ASN A 102 -28.62 -15.87 -12.51
CA ASN A 102 -29.75 -14.99 -12.79
C ASN A 102 -30.77 -14.91 -11.64
N GLY A 103 -30.27 -14.87 -10.40
CA GLY A 103 -31.11 -14.65 -9.22
C GLY A 103 -31.81 -15.90 -8.69
N VAL A 104 -31.38 -17.09 -9.09
CA VAL A 104 -31.80 -18.36 -8.44
C VAL A 104 -31.15 -18.47 -7.06
N THR A 105 -29.88 -18.06 -6.94
CA THR A 105 -29.16 -17.91 -5.68
C THR A 105 -28.45 -16.57 -5.59
N TYR A 106 -28.21 -16.12 -4.37
CA TYR A 106 -27.56 -14.85 -4.06
C TYR A 106 -26.46 -15.04 -3.02
N PHE A 107 -25.45 -14.18 -3.05
CA PHE A 107 -24.41 -14.10 -2.03
C PHE A 107 -24.17 -12.64 -1.61
N PRO A 108 -23.79 -12.40 -0.34
CA PRO A 108 -23.52 -11.05 0.12
C PRO A 108 -22.23 -10.54 -0.52
N VAL A 109 -22.20 -9.25 -0.90
CA VAL A 109 -20.99 -8.59 -1.41
C VAL A 109 -20.51 -7.55 -0.41
N GLY A 110 -21.35 -6.59 -0.03
CA GLY A 110 -20.95 -5.56 0.94
C GLY A 110 -19.89 -4.59 0.38
N THR A 111 -19.15 -3.93 1.27
CA THR A 111 -18.00 -3.07 0.92
C THR A 111 -16.77 -3.85 0.50
N HIS A 112 -16.68 -5.12 0.89
CA HIS A 112 -15.59 -6.01 0.52
C HIS A 112 -16.07 -7.45 0.51
N LEU A 113 -15.82 -8.16 -0.59
CA LEU A 113 -16.03 -9.60 -0.73
C LEU A 113 -14.75 -10.26 -1.22
N GLU A 114 -14.43 -11.39 -0.63
CA GLU A 114 -13.50 -12.37 -1.17
C GLU A 114 -14.18 -13.75 -1.12
N LEU A 115 -14.35 -14.39 -2.28
CA LEU A 115 -15.13 -15.62 -2.42
C LEU A 115 -14.54 -16.55 -3.47
N THR A 116 -14.36 -17.83 -3.12
CA THR A 116 -14.13 -18.91 -4.08
C THR A 116 -15.45 -19.31 -4.73
N VAL A 117 -15.55 -19.17 -6.05
CA VAL A 117 -16.71 -19.54 -6.85
C VAL A 117 -16.86 -21.06 -6.87
N LEU A 118 -18.00 -21.59 -6.46
CA LEU A 118 -18.28 -23.03 -6.48
C LEU A 118 -19.31 -23.42 -7.55
N LYS A 119 -19.91 -22.42 -8.19
CA LYS A 119 -20.89 -22.58 -9.24
C LYS A 119 -20.53 -21.63 -10.38
N PRO A 120 -20.15 -22.15 -11.55
CA PRO A 120 -19.82 -21.29 -12.68
C PRO A 120 -21.07 -20.54 -13.15
N GLY A 121 -20.85 -19.37 -13.73
CA GLY A 121 -21.92 -18.54 -14.24
C GLY A 121 -21.48 -17.08 -14.42
N ARG A 122 -22.37 -16.27 -14.99
CA ARG A 122 -22.07 -14.87 -15.28
C ARG A 122 -22.33 -14.02 -14.06
N LEU A 123 -21.31 -13.32 -13.56
CA LEU A 123 -21.44 -12.44 -12.41
C LEU A 123 -22.38 -11.28 -12.71
N LYS A 124 -23.38 -11.14 -11.87
CA LYS A 124 -24.27 -9.98 -11.87
C LYS A 124 -24.36 -9.39 -10.47
N LEU A 125 -24.38 -8.06 -10.44
CA LEU A 125 -24.44 -7.28 -9.21
C LEU A 125 -25.80 -6.59 -9.10
N VAL A 126 -26.31 -6.47 -7.88
CA VAL A 126 -27.64 -5.91 -7.65
C VAL A 126 -27.71 -5.17 -6.31
N PHE A 127 -28.41 -4.05 -6.33
CA PHE A 127 -28.84 -3.32 -5.16
C PHE A 127 -29.99 -4.08 -4.48
N TRP A 128 -29.76 -4.51 -3.23
CA TRP A 128 -30.79 -5.16 -2.42
C TRP A 128 -31.73 -4.11 -1.84
N GLY A 129 -32.67 -3.68 -2.67
CA GLY A 129 -33.60 -2.59 -2.40
C GLY A 129 -35.06 -3.00 -2.46
N GLY A 130 -35.92 -2.05 -2.09
CA GLY A 130 -37.37 -2.17 -2.17
C GLY A 130 -37.86 -1.52 -3.45
N ASP A 131 -38.79 -0.57 -3.35
CA ASP A 131 -39.32 0.13 -4.51
C ASP A 131 -38.24 0.91 -5.27
N HIS A 132 -37.92 0.48 -6.50
CA HIS A 132 -36.90 1.14 -7.32
C HIS A 132 -37.18 2.65 -7.56
N ASN A 133 -38.43 3.11 -7.44
CA ASN A 133 -38.79 4.53 -7.59
C ASN A 133 -38.36 5.41 -6.40
N THR A 134 -38.13 4.79 -5.25
CA THR A 134 -37.62 5.45 -4.05
C THR A 134 -36.10 5.34 -3.93
N ASN A 135 -35.48 4.43 -4.68
CA ASN A 135 -34.03 4.28 -4.70
C ASN A 135 -33.33 5.47 -5.39
N ASP A 136 -32.14 5.81 -4.92
CA ASP A 136 -31.30 6.86 -5.51
C ASP A 136 -29.82 6.62 -5.20
N GLY A 137 -28.96 7.27 -5.96
CA GLY A 137 -27.51 7.12 -5.87
C GLY A 137 -26.95 5.91 -6.60
N ALA A 138 -25.63 5.81 -6.56
CA ALA A 138 -24.86 4.76 -7.21
C ALA A 138 -23.59 4.48 -6.40
N ILE A 139 -23.07 3.27 -6.56
CA ILE A 139 -21.74 2.92 -6.06
C ILE A 139 -20.89 2.36 -7.20
N THR A 140 -19.58 2.35 -7.02
CA THR A 140 -18.62 1.72 -7.92
C THR A 140 -18.08 0.45 -7.27
N ALA A 141 -18.44 -0.72 -7.82
CA ALA A 141 -17.83 -1.99 -7.43
C ALA A 141 -16.62 -2.28 -8.31
N ASN A 142 -15.46 -2.40 -7.68
CA ASN A 142 -14.24 -2.80 -8.34
C ASN A 142 -14.12 -4.31 -8.25
N VAL A 143 -14.32 -5.00 -9.37
CA VAL A 143 -14.34 -6.46 -9.43
C VAL A 143 -13.02 -6.98 -9.98
N GLU A 144 -12.41 -7.91 -9.28
CA GLU A 144 -11.23 -8.65 -9.69
C GLU A 144 -11.55 -10.15 -9.68
N VAL A 145 -11.11 -10.87 -10.71
CA VAL A 145 -11.21 -12.34 -10.74
C VAL A 145 -9.84 -12.93 -10.95
N LYS A 146 -9.38 -13.65 -9.93
CA LYS A 146 -8.17 -14.47 -9.97
C LYS A 146 -8.58 -15.87 -10.43
N LYS A 147 -8.22 -16.21 -11.67
CA LYS A 147 -8.50 -17.52 -12.29
C LYS A 147 -7.55 -18.60 -11.76
N ALA A 148 -7.99 -19.86 -11.71
CA ALA A 148 -7.13 -21.01 -11.41
C ALA A 148 -5.90 -21.04 -12.33
N PHE A 149 -4.76 -21.39 -11.75
CA PHE A 149 -3.51 -21.64 -12.44
C PHE A 149 -3.10 -23.10 -12.19
N ASN A 150 -3.45 -23.99 -13.12
CA ASN A 150 -2.90 -25.36 -13.15
C ASN A 150 -2.03 -25.51 -14.40
N HIS A 151 -0.71 -25.39 -14.22
CA HIS A 151 0.27 -25.64 -15.26
C HIS A 151 1.07 -26.89 -14.92
N ASP A 152 1.07 -27.86 -15.85
CA ASP A 152 1.86 -29.10 -15.75
C ASP A 152 3.30 -28.93 -16.26
N ASP A 153 3.66 -27.78 -16.85
CA ASP A 153 4.87 -27.67 -17.66
C ASP A 153 6.11 -27.19 -16.89
N ASP A 154 7.25 -27.75 -17.28
CA ASP A 154 8.60 -27.55 -16.71
C ASP A 154 9.21 -26.16 -17.00
N THR A 155 8.49 -25.27 -17.69
CA THR A 155 8.98 -23.92 -18.03
C THR A 155 8.65 -22.92 -16.93
N ILE A 156 9.69 -22.47 -16.22
CA ILE A 156 9.62 -21.40 -15.23
C ILE A 156 9.49 -20.07 -15.99
N ASP A 157 8.33 -19.42 -15.90
CA ASP A 157 8.19 -18.03 -16.31
C ASP A 157 8.47 -17.12 -15.10
N ASN A 158 9.66 -16.54 -15.08
CA ASN A 158 10.08 -15.57 -14.06
C ASN A 158 9.86 -14.13 -14.51
N ASP A 159 9.27 -13.89 -15.70
CA ASP A 159 9.02 -12.54 -16.17
C ASP A 159 7.84 -11.94 -15.39
N LEU A 160 8.22 -11.26 -14.31
CA LEU A 160 7.39 -10.41 -13.48
C LEU A 160 6.62 -9.44 -14.40
N SER A 161 5.38 -9.78 -14.73
CA SER A 161 4.53 -8.88 -15.50
C SER A 161 4.28 -7.62 -14.67
N GLN A 162 4.58 -6.46 -15.26
CA GLN A 162 4.63 -5.13 -14.62
C GLN A 162 3.29 -4.60 -14.08
N TYR A 163 2.26 -5.44 -13.96
CA TYR A 163 0.91 -5.01 -13.58
C TYR A 163 0.27 -5.80 -12.43
N GLU A 164 0.82 -6.94 -12.02
CA GLU A 164 0.10 -7.86 -11.12
C GLU A 164 1.10 -8.57 -10.21
N LYS A 165 1.09 -8.28 -8.89
CA LYS A 165 2.01 -8.87 -7.89
C LYS A 165 1.68 -10.36 -7.62
N HIS A 166 1.62 -11.18 -8.67
CA HIS A 166 1.46 -12.62 -8.57
C HIS A 166 2.80 -13.34 -8.79
N PHE A 167 2.94 -14.51 -8.17
CA PHE A 167 4.15 -15.31 -8.18
C PHE A 167 3.81 -16.78 -8.40
N ASP A 168 4.43 -17.39 -9.40
CA ASP A 168 4.20 -18.81 -9.72
C ASP A 168 5.20 -19.68 -8.96
N ILE A 169 4.71 -20.40 -7.95
CA ILE A 169 5.51 -21.26 -7.10
C ILE A 169 5.43 -22.69 -7.61
N HIS A 170 6.46 -23.09 -8.37
CA HIS A 170 6.64 -24.48 -8.84
C HIS A 170 7.15 -25.40 -7.73
N SER A 171 6.42 -26.48 -7.45
CA SER A 171 6.65 -27.37 -6.30
C SER A 171 7.98 -28.16 -6.37
N LYS A 172 8.47 -28.44 -7.57
CA LYS A 172 9.76 -29.11 -7.83
C LYS A 172 10.97 -28.17 -7.73
N VAL A 173 10.81 -26.90 -8.12
CA VAL A 173 11.90 -25.91 -8.15
C VAL A 173 12.02 -25.24 -6.79
N HIS A 174 10.91 -24.71 -6.28
CA HIS A 174 10.84 -23.92 -5.06
C HIS A 174 10.56 -24.80 -3.83
N SER A 175 11.08 -26.03 -3.81
CA SER A 175 10.98 -26.91 -2.64
C SER A 175 12.04 -26.53 -1.60
N VAL A 176 11.69 -26.60 -0.32
CA VAL A 176 12.63 -26.35 0.79
C VAL A 176 13.87 -27.26 0.74
N ASN A 177 13.75 -28.46 0.17
CA ASN A 177 14.87 -29.38 -0.07
C ASN A 177 15.24 -29.50 -1.57
N GLY A 178 15.04 -28.43 -2.34
CA GLY A 178 15.25 -28.39 -3.79
C GLY A 178 16.69 -28.69 -4.23
N LYS A 179 16.88 -28.81 -5.55
CA LYS A 179 18.17 -29.17 -6.16
C LYS A 179 19.28 -28.20 -5.73
N ALA A 180 20.42 -28.71 -5.30
CA ALA A 180 21.59 -27.88 -5.00
C ALA A 180 21.96 -27.00 -6.21
N GLY A 181 22.07 -25.69 -6.00
CA GLY A 181 22.40 -24.70 -7.04
C GLY A 181 21.21 -24.09 -7.80
N THR A 182 19.96 -24.40 -7.42
CA THR A 182 18.77 -23.65 -7.87
C THR A 182 18.23 -22.75 -6.75
N GLU A 183 17.56 -21.65 -7.10
CA GLU A 183 16.83 -20.84 -6.12
C GLU A 183 15.67 -21.65 -5.55
N THR A 184 15.89 -22.32 -4.42
CA THR A 184 14.88 -23.14 -3.72
C THR A 184 13.79 -22.29 -3.06
N HIS A 185 14.05 -20.99 -2.90
CA HIS A 185 13.14 -20.00 -2.36
C HIS A 185 12.85 -19.00 -3.46
N LEU A 186 11.60 -18.96 -3.94
CA LEU A 186 11.21 -18.00 -4.97
C LEU A 186 11.36 -16.59 -4.43
N ASN A 187 12.31 -15.83 -4.97
CA ASN A 187 12.58 -14.48 -4.50
C ASN A 187 11.61 -13.48 -5.14
N THR A 188 10.66 -12.98 -4.36
CA THR A 188 9.65 -12.02 -4.85
C THR A 188 10.23 -10.63 -5.13
N LYS A 189 11.45 -10.34 -4.63
CA LYS A 189 12.07 -9.00 -4.56
C LYS A 189 11.30 -7.99 -3.69
N ILE A 190 10.15 -8.36 -3.13
CA ILE A 190 9.36 -7.51 -2.23
C ILE A 190 10.10 -7.41 -0.90
N LYS A 191 10.56 -6.20 -0.57
CA LYS A 191 11.12 -5.89 0.74
C LYS A 191 10.01 -5.45 1.68
N LEU A 192 9.85 -6.19 2.77
CA LEU A 192 8.90 -5.88 3.84
C LEU A 192 9.60 -5.20 5.00
N GLN A 193 8.88 -4.34 5.70
CA GLN A 193 9.33 -3.59 6.86
C GLN A 193 8.41 -3.80 8.07
N PRO A 194 8.89 -3.56 9.30
CA PRO A 194 8.02 -3.57 10.47
C PRO A 194 6.81 -2.63 10.29
N GLU A 195 5.64 -3.12 10.71
CA GLU A 195 4.30 -2.50 10.58
C GLU A 195 3.61 -2.65 9.22
N ASP A 196 4.29 -3.17 8.19
CA ASP A 196 3.61 -3.55 6.95
C ASP A 196 2.53 -4.61 7.25
N VAL A 197 1.39 -4.52 6.59
CA VAL A 197 0.39 -5.60 6.56
C VAL A 197 0.54 -6.34 5.24
N LEU A 198 1.05 -7.57 5.32
CA LEU A 198 1.21 -8.49 4.20
C LEU A 198 -0.06 -9.32 4.04
N THR A 199 -0.63 -9.31 2.83
CA THR A 199 -1.67 -10.25 2.41
C THR A 199 -1.11 -11.14 1.31
N VAL A 200 -1.36 -12.46 1.40
CA VAL A 200 -1.04 -13.42 0.34
C VAL A 200 -2.25 -14.31 0.12
N ASP A 201 -2.73 -14.38 -1.12
CA ASP A 201 -3.82 -15.26 -1.52
C ASP A 201 -3.31 -16.29 -2.52
N VAL A 202 -3.70 -17.54 -2.32
CA VAL A 202 -3.47 -18.62 -3.29
C VAL A 202 -4.78 -19.31 -3.54
N TYR A 203 -5.04 -19.58 -4.81
CA TYR A 203 -6.27 -20.20 -5.23
C TYR A 203 -6.43 -21.62 -4.61
N PRO A 204 -7.56 -21.95 -3.96
CA PRO A 204 -7.71 -23.24 -3.28
C PRO A 204 -7.70 -24.49 -4.18
N LYS A 205 -7.84 -24.33 -5.51
CA LYS A 205 -7.71 -25.42 -6.50
C LYS A 205 -6.48 -25.30 -7.42
N ASP A 206 -5.56 -24.40 -7.09
CA ASP A 206 -4.21 -24.51 -7.64
C ASP A 206 -3.58 -25.67 -6.87
N LEU A 207 -3.30 -26.74 -7.61
CA LEU A 207 -2.83 -27.99 -7.03
C LEU A 207 -1.40 -28.24 -7.47
N TRP A 208 -0.57 -28.65 -6.51
CA TRP A 208 0.65 -29.37 -6.79
C TRP A 208 0.54 -30.79 -6.27
N SER A 209 1.30 -31.68 -6.87
CA SER A 209 1.38 -33.07 -6.46
C SER A 209 2.60 -33.27 -5.56
N ILE A 210 2.41 -33.97 -4.45
CA ILE A 210 3.49 -34.53 -3.64
C ILE A 210 3.39 -36.05 -3.63
N LEU A 211 4.52 -36.76 -3.59
CA LEU A 211 4.52 -38.22 -3.40
C LEU A 211 4.96 -38.53 -1.97
N SER A 212 4.21 -39.42 -1.31
CA SER A 212 4.65 -40.00 -0.04
C SER A 212 4.54 -41.52 -0.13
N VAL A 213 5.69 -42.19 -0.03
CA VAL A 213 5.87 -43.64 -0.12
C VAL A 213 5.39 -44.21 -1.47
N ASN A 214 4.07 -44.42 -1.65
CA ASN A 214 3.43 -45.01 -2.83
C ASN A 214 2.13 -44.29 -3.24
N ARG A 215 1.85 -43.10 -2.67
CA ARG A 215 0.61 -42.35 -2.95
C ARG A 215 0.95 -40.94 -3.40
N VAL A 216 0.46 -40.56 -4.57
CA VAL A 216 0.46 -39.18 -5.06
C VAL A 216 -0.72 -38.46 -4.43
N TRP A 217 -0.47 -37.26 -3.91
CA TRP A 217 -1.47 -36.39 -3.35
C TRP A 217 -1.45 -35.07 -4.10
N ASP A 218 -2.55 -34.75 -4.74
CA ASP A 218 -2.78 -33.39 -5.25
C ASP A 218 -3.32 -32.55 -4.08
N VAL A 219 -2.57 -31.53 -3.72
CA VAL A 219 -2.87 -30.65 -2.59
C VAL A 219 -2.72 -29.20 -3.00
N ASN A 220 -3.50 -28.34 -2.37
CA ASN A 220 -3.33 -26.90 -2.52
C ASN A 220 -2.27 -26.36 -1.55
N ALA A 221 -2.14 -25.04 -1.51
CA ALA A 221 -1.19 -24.35 -0.65
C ALA A 221 -1.34 -24.62 0.86
N ASN A 222 -2.45 -25.19 1.35
CA ASN A 222 -2.59 -25.61 2.75
C ASN A 222 -1.90 -26.96 3.05
N GLY A 223 -1.53 -27.73 2.03
CA GLY A 223 -0.97 -29.07 2.16
C GLY A 223 -2.03 -30.16 2.45
N VAL A 224 -1.56 -31.35 2.84
CA VAL A 224 -2.44 -32.53 3.00
C VAL A 224 -3.39 -32.43 4.21
N ALA A 225 -4.69 -32.26 3.95
CA ALA A 225 -5.75 -32.27 4.97
C ALA A 225 -6.26 -33.69 5.27
N GLU A 226 -5.91 -34.29 6.42
CA GLU A 226 -6.57 -35.48 7.01
C GLU A 226 -6.05 -35.67 8.48
N ASP A 227 -6.81 -36.39 9.31
CA ASP A 227 -6.73 -36.42 10.79
C ASP A 227 -5.53 -37.14 11.46
N ASN A 228 -4.45 -37.46 10.74
CA ASN A 228 -3.35 -38.26 11.31
C ASN A 228 -2.11 -37.46 11.71
N LYS A 229 -1.72 -37.57 12.98
CA LYS A 229 -0.64 -36.85 13.71
C LYS A 229 0.80 -37.08 13.22
N THR A 230 1.01 -37.53 11.98
CA THR A 230 2.33 -37.88 11.41
C THR A 230 2.71 -37.03 10.18
N ARG A 231 2.14 -35.82 10.05
CA ARG A 231 2.05 -35.07 8.78
C ARG A 231 2.93 -33.83 8.64
N TYR A 232 3.81 -33.62 9.60
CA TYR A 232 4.86 -32.62 9.42
C TYR A 232 6.01 -33.29 8.69
N ALA A 233 6.71 -32.54 7.84
CA ALA A 233 7.99 -32.94 7.28
C ALA A 233 9.04 -33.13 8.39
N SER A 234 8.91 -34.21 9.17
CA SER A 234 9.83 -34.53 10.26
C SER A 234 11.20 -34.82 9.64
N GLY A 235 12.19 -33.99 9.95
CA GLY A 235 13.57 -34.22 9.51
C GLY A 235 14.04 -33.40 8.32
N LEU A 236 13.41 -32.27 7.99
CA LEU A 236 14.16 -31.21 7.30
C LEU A 236 15.31 -30.78 8.23
N LEU A 237 16.51 -30.60 7.66
CA LEU A 237 17.74 -30.24 8.38
C LEU A 237 17.67 -28.86 9.10
N THR A 238 16.52 -28.19 9.07
CA THR A 238 16.18 -26.99 9.83
C THR A 238 15.46 -27.41 11.12
N ASN A 239 16.22 -27.93 12.11
CA ASN A 239 15.76 -28.59 13.35
C ASN A 239 14.66 -27.90 14.21
N ASN A 240 14.10 -26.75 13.81
CA ASN A 240 13.20 -25.93 14.62
C ASN A 240 11.82 -25.62 13.99
N PHE A 241 11.55 -26.00 12.73
CA PHE A 241 10.27 -25.68 12.06
C PHE A 241 9.61 -26.91 11.45
N ASN A 242 8.29 -27.01 11.63
CA ASN A 242 7.47 -28.12 11.14
C ASN A 242 6.17 -27.57 10.54
N PHE A 243 6.02 -27.62 9.22
CA PHE A 243 4.76 -27.32 8.52
C PHE A 243 4.20 -28.58 7.86
N THR A 244 2.92 -28.53 7.49
CA THR A 244 2.20 -29.62 6.82
C THR A 244 2.87 -29.95 5.49
N TYR A 245 2.99 -31.24 5.15
CA TYR A 245 3.48 -31.64 3.83
C TYR A 245 2.66 -30.98 2.71
N GLY A 246 3.38 -30.42 1.74
CA GLY A 246 2.78 -29.77 0.59
C GLY A 246 2.20 -28.39 0.88
N SER A 247 2.50 -27.76 2.03
CA SER A 247 2.04 -26.40 2.30
C SER A 247 2.96 -25.34 1.67
N LEU A 248 2.39 -24.21 1.28
CA LEU A 248 3.14 -22.99 0.96
C LEU A 248 3.60 -22.31 2.26
N VAL A 249 4.88 -21.98 2.33
CA VAL A 249 5.48 -21.24 3.44
C VAL A 249 6.26 -20.03 2.94
N GLY A 250 6.40 -19.04 3.81
CA GLY A 250 7.14 -17.82 3.54
C GLY A 250 8.39 -17.71 4.43
N THR A 251 9.36 -16.93 3.99
CA THR A 251 10.50 -16.47 4.80
C THR A 251 10.86 -15.04 4.43
N LEU A 252 11.44 -14.30 5.39
CA LEU A 252 11.97 -12.95 5.18
C LEU A 252 13.51 -12.89 5.29
N ASP A 253 14.14 -13.98 5.72
CA ASP A 253 15.53 -13.99 6.22
C ASP A 253 16.37 -15.12 5.62
N ASP A 254 16.09 -15.46 4.35
CA ASP A 254 16.75 -16.52 3.59
C ASP A 254 16.67 -17.90 4.24
N GLY A 255 15.50 -18.20 4.84
CA GLY A 255 15.20 -19.52 5.40
C GLY A 255 15.78 -19.77 6.79
N LYS A 256 16.23 -18.73 7.51
CA LYS A 256 16.59 -18.87 8.93
C LYS A 256 15.33 -19.05 9.79
N THR A 257 14.24 -18.38 9.41
CA THR A 257 12.91 -18.53 9.97
C THR A 257 11.86 -18.65 8.87
N TYR A 258 10.74 -19.28 9.22
CA TYR A 258 9.63 -19.52 8.31
C TYR A 258 8.30 -19.18 8.98
N PHE A 259 7.31 -18.82 8.17
CA PHE A 259 5.93 -18.61 8.60
C PHE A 259 4.95 -19.32 7.65
N PRO A 260 3.79 -19.79 8.16
CA PRO A 260 2.80 -20.44 7.30
C PRO A 260 2.15 -19.41 6.37
N VAL A 261 1.93 -19.78 5.11
CA VAL A 261 1.19 -18.94 4.14
C VAL A 261 -0.15 -19.58 3.82
N GLY A 262 -0.17 -20.83 3.36
CA GLY A 262 -1.43 -21.49 3.02
C GLY A 262 -2.14 -20.89 1.80
N THR A 263 -3.45 -21.10 1.70
CA THR A 263 -4.31 -20.48 0.67
C THR A 263 -4.63 -19.02 0.96
N HIS A 264 -4.47 -18.57 2.21
CA HIS A 264 -4.68 -17.18 2.59
C HIS A 264 -3.83 -16.85 3.81
N LEU A 265 -3.13 -15.72 3.73
CA LEU A 265 -2.35 -15.14 4.80
C LEU A 265 -2.68 -13.65 4.91
N LYS A 266 -2.92 -13.20 6.14
CA LYS A 266 -2.87 -11.78 6.49
C LYS A 266 -2.08 -11.62 7.79
N LEU A 267 -0.96 -10.91 7.75
CA LEU A 267 -0.13 -10.68 8.93
C LEU A 267 0.44 -9.27 8.99
N THR A 268 0.79 -8.83 10.19
CA THR A 268 1.63 -7.65 10.41
C THR A 268 3.09 -8.09 10.46
N VAL A 269 3.92 -7.48 9.65
CA VAL A 269 5.36 -7.72 9.59
C VAL A 269 6.02 -7.12 10.82
N LEU A 270 6.83 -7.92 11.51
CA LEU A 270 7.55 -7.50 12.72
C LEU A 270 9.04 -7.31 12.49
N ASN A 271 9.61 -8.01 11.51
CA ASN A 271 11.03 -7.96 11.18
C ASN A 271 11.18 -7.62 9.69
N PRO A 272 12.12 -6.75 9.33
CA PRO A 272 12.37 -6.44 7.93
C PRO A 272 12.97 -7.64 7.21
N GLY A 273 12.77 -7.71 5.91
CA GLY A 273 13.42 -8.70 5.07
C GLY A 273 12.81 -8.78 3.66
N THR A 274 13.35 -9.69 2.85
CA THR A 274 12.84 -9.91 1.49
C THR A 274 11.92 -11.12 1.49
N LEU A 275 10.67 -10.92 1.08
CA LEU A 275 9.68 -11.98 1.01
C LEU A 275 10.10 -13.04 0.00
N LYS A 276 10.15 -14.30 0.44
CA LYS A 276 10.33 -15.45 -0.44
C LYS A 276 9.32 -16.53 -0.13
N PHE A 277 8.96 -17.28 -1.16
CA PHE A 277 8.02 -18.40 -1.04
C PHE A 277 8.70 -19.74 -1.27
N VAL A 278 8.18 -20.76 -0.57
CA VAL A 278 8.72 -22.11 -0.59
C VAL A 278 7.59 -23.13 -0.48
N HIS A 279 7.67 -24.18 -1.29
CA HIS A 279 6.89 -25.40 -1.18
C HIS A 279 7.50 -26.33 -0.11
N TRP A 280 6.72 -26.67 0.91
CA TRP A 280 7.19 -27.42 2.07
C TRP A 280 7.08 -28.94 1.85
N ASP A 281 8.16 -29.52 1.32
CA ASP A 281 8.29 -30.96 1.13
C ASP A 281 9.74 -31.46 1.23
N VAL A 282 9.93 -32.72 1.61
CA VAL A 282 11.23 -33.34 1.86
C VAL A 282 11.91 -33.87 0.61
N ASN A 283 11.19 -34.07 -0.50
CA ASN A 283 11.75 -34.68 -1.69
C ASN A 283 11.22 -34.01 -2.96
N TYR A 284 11.88 -32.93 -3.37
CA TYR A 284 11.49 -32.16 -4.55
C TYR A 284 11.38 -32.97 -5.86
N ARG A 285 12.07 -34.12 -5.99
CA ARG A 285 12.17 -34.88 -7.25
C ARG A 285 10.85 -35.47 -7.71
N GLU A 286 9.96 -35.76 -6.76
CA GLU A 286 8.66 -36.37 -6.99
C GLU A 286 7.52 -35.36 -7.00
N ASN A 287 7.84 -34.08 -6.81
CA ASN A 287 6.85 -33.01 -6.86
C ASN A 287 6.52 -32.63 -8.31
N ASN A 288 5.27 -32.25 -8.53
CA ASN A 288 4.79 -31.73 -9.81
C ASN A 288 3.80 -30.58 -9.60
N GLY A 289 3.59 -29.77 -10.63
CA GLY A 289 2.65 -28.65 -10.61
C GLY A 289 3.16 -27.41 -9.89
N SER A 290 2.28 -26.42 -9.80
CA SER A 290 2.56 -25.09 -9.29
C SER A 290 1.31 -24.49 -8.67
N VAL A 291 1.52 -23.46 -7.85
CA VAL A 291 0.44 -22.58 -7.38
C VAL A 291 0.78 -21.14 -7.70
N ARG A 292 -0.23 -20.28 -7.86
CA ARG A 292 -0.04 -18.84 -8.06
C ARG A 292 -0.42 -18.07 -6.80
N ALA A 293 0.56 -17.38 -6.21
CA ALA A 293 0.33 -16.52 -5.04
C ALA A 293 0.20 -15.06 -5.45
N PHE A 294 -0.90 -14.41 -5.06
CA PHE A 294 -1.15 -12.99 -5.23
C PHE A 294 -0.76 -12.27 -3.94
N VAL A 295 0.12 -11.28 -4.04
CA VAL A 295 0.71 -10.60 -2.87
C VAL A 295 0.30 -9.14 -2.84
N ASP A 296 -0.24 -8.70 -1.71
CA ASP A 296 -0.43 -7.29 -1.43
C ASP A 296 0.28 -6.87 -0.15
N VAL A 297 0.72 -5.60 -0.12
CA VAL A 297 1.44 -5.02 1.02
C VAL A 297 0.81 -3.66 1.30
N ILE A 298 0.05 -3.59 2.38
CA ILE A 298 -0.50 -2.34 2.89
C ILE A 298 0.55 -1.75 3.84
N ARG A 299 1.15 -0.64 3.43
CA ARG A 299 2.08 0.11 4.28
C ARG A 299 1.34 1.21 5.00
N LYS A 300 1.61 1.35 6.29
CA LYS A 300 1.12 2.50 7.05
C LYS A 300 1.80 3.76 6.51
N GLU A 301 1.03 4.73 6.05
CA GLU A 301 1.57 6.04 5.66
C GLU A 301 2.33 6.63 6.85
N ARG A 302 3.62 6.88 6.65
CA ARG A 302 4.45 7.61 7.59
C ARG A 302 4.57 9.03 7.06
N PRO A 303 3.86 10.02 7.65
CA PRO A 303 4.10 11.41 7.28
C PRO A 303 5.57 11.73 7.50
N ILE A 304 6.13 12.60 6.65
CA ILE A 304 7.47 13.13 6.88
C ILE A 304 7.42 13.97 8.15
N ILE A 305 8.13 13.50 9.17
CA ILE A 305 8.31 14.19 10.45
C ILE A 305 9.82 14.40 10.61
N PRO A 306 10.31 15.64 10.79
CA PRO A 306 11.68 15.88 11.18
C PRO A 306 12.01 15.15 12.48
N GLY A 307 13.14 14.45 12.51
CA GLY A 307 13.70 13.96 13.76
C GLY A 307 14.13 15.13 14.66
N ASP A 308 14.41 14.84 15.93
CA ASP A 308 14.95 15.83 16.88
C ASP A 308 16.30 16.41 16.41
N ASP A 309 17.00 15.70 15.51
CA ASP A 309 18.24 16.13 14.85
C ASP A 309 18.01 17.00 13.60
N GLY A 310 16.76 17.45 13.37
CA GLY A 310 16.36 18.31 12.26
C GLY A 310 16.28 17.60 10.92
N ASN A 311 16.58 16.31 10.86
CA ASN A 311 16.66 15.59 9.59
C ASN A 311 15.36 14.85 9.28
N ILE A 312 15.04 14.79 8.00
CA ILE A 312 13.92 14.02 7.47
C ILE A 312 14.44 12.63 7.10
N ILE A 313 13.85 11.60 7.69
CA ILE A 313 14.15 10.19 7.37
C ILE A 313 13.02 9.68 6.47
N THR A 314 13.36 9.20 5.27
CA THR A 314 12.40 8.64 4.33
C THR A 314 12.49 7.11 4.27
N ASP A 315 11.37 6.43 4.02
CA ASP A 315 11.36 5.00 3.73
C ASP A 315 12.03 4.74 2.36
N PRO A 316 13.08 3.89 2.26
CA PRO A 316 13.75 3.50 1.02
C PRO A 316 12.89 3.07 -0.16
N GLN A 317 11.63 2.71 0.06
CA GLN A 317 10.73 2.20 -0.97
C GLN A 317 9.55 3.14 -1.22
N THR A 318 9.59 4.36 -0.70
CA THR A 318 8.49 5.32 -0.82
C THR A 318 8.94 6.56 -1.55
N ARG A 319 8.21 6.96 -2.59
CA ARG A 319 8.30 8.29 -3.17
C ARG A 319 7.33 9.20 -2.44
N TYR A 320 7.82 10.31 -1.92
CA TYR A 320 7.02 11.27 -1.20
C TYR A 320 6.74 12.48 -2.09
N LYS A 321 5.46 12.72 -2.38
CA LYS A 321 5.01 14.04 -2.88
C LYS A 321 4.84 14.95 -1.68
N ILE A 322 5.52 16.09 -1.70
CA ILE A 322 5.51 17.05 -0.59
C ILE A 322 4.95 18.40 -1.00
N LYS A 323 4.31 19.06 -0.05
CA LYS A 323 3.93 20.47 -0.10
C LYS A 323 4.78 21.24 0.89
N ILE A 324 5.38 22.31 0.43
CA ILE A 324 6.17 23.24 1.22
C ILE A 324 5.34 24.51 1.34
N THR A 325 5.08 24.98 2.56
CA THR A 325 4.44 26.27 2.83
C THR A 325 5.43 27.17 3.54
N VAL A 326 5.65 28.37 3.03
CA VAL A 326 6.58 29.34 3.62
C VAL A 326 5.81 30.45 4.32
N PHE A 327 6.23 30.80 5.52
CA PHE A 327 5.73 31.92 6.29
C PHE A 327 6.89 32.89 6.50
N VAL A 328 6.76 34.08 5.89
CA VAL A 328 7.72 35.17 6.06
C VAL A 328 7.05 36.24 6.93
N PRO A 329 7.60 36.59 8.10
CA PRO A 329 7.08 37.70 8.90
C PRO A 329 7.23 39.04 8.17
N THR A 330 6.40 40.00 8.57
CA THR A 330 6.40 41.36 8.02
C THR A 330 7.46 42.25 8.70
N SER A 331 8.75 41.92 8.57
CA SER A 331 9.94 42.76 8.88
C SER A 331 11.24 41.93 8.68
N ILE A 332 12.39 42.35 8.11
CA ILE A 332 12.82 43.42 7.17
C ILE A 332 14.11 42.93 6.47
N GLY A 333 14.17 42.91 5.14
CA GLY A 333 15.40 43.20 4.37
C GLY A 333 16.12 42.07 3.61
N TYR A 334 16.03 40.82 4.05
CA TYR A 334 16.75 39.71 3.41
C TYR A 334 15.84 38.91 2.47
N ASN A 335 16.30 38.70 1.23
CA ASN A 335 15.64 37.78 0.30
C ASN A 335 16.12 36.35 0.56
N ASN A 336 15.48 35.70 1.52
CA ASN A 336 15.82 34.35 1.97
C ASN A 336 15.40 33.27 0.97
N THR A 337 16.24 32.26 0.79
CA THR A 337 15.94 31.07 -0.04
C THR A 337 16.09 29.79 0.76
N PHE A 338 15.00 29.03 0.87
CA PHE A 338 14.94 27.69 1.43
C PHE A 338 15.45 26.63 0.44
N GLY A 339 16.07 25.58 0.97
CA GLY A 339 16.40 24.40 0.18
C GLY A 339 16.41 23.11 1.00
N ILE A 340 16.25 21.99 0.29
CA ILE A 340 16.35 20.62 0.81
C ILE A 340 17.51 19.93 0.11
N PHE A 341 18.21 19.03 0.81
CA PHE A 341 19.28 18.24 0.23
C PHE A 341 19.32 16.83 0.83
N ALA A 342 19.79 15.86 0.05
CA ALA A 342 20.07 14.51 0.53
C ALA A 342 21.48 14.44 1.15
N MET A 343 21.65 13.64 2.19
CA MET A 343 22.90 13.41 2.89
C MET A 343 23.07 11.93 3.27
N ASP A 344 24.32 11.55 3.54
CA ASP A 344 24.68 10.26 4.11
C ASP A 344 24.43 10.25 5.64
N ASP A 345 24.52 9.07 6.28
CA ASP A 345 24.24 8.90 7.71
C ASP A 345 25.12 9.76 8.64
N ASP A 346 26.35 10.06 8.21
CA ASP A 346 27.28 10.92 8.96
C ASP A 346 27.10 12.43 8.66
N GLY A 347 26.07 12.77 7.88
CA GLY A 347 25.74 14.12 7.46
C GLY A 347 26.58 14.64 6.29
N SER A 348 27.43 13.80 5.68
CA SER A 348 28.18 14.22 4.50
C SER A 348 27.31 14.30 3.24
N VAL A 349 27.74 15.13 2.31
CA VAL A 349 27.12 15.26 0.98
C VAL A 349 28.20 15.09 -0.06
N ALA A 350 28.03 14.09 -0.93
CA ALA A 350 29.04 13.70 -1.91
C ALA A 350 30.44 13.49 -1.28
N GLY A 351 30.48 12.94 -0.07
CA GLY A 351 31.71 12.67 0.69
C GLY A 351 32.32 13.88 1.42
N VAL A 352 31.70 15.07 1.37
CA VAL A 352 32.16 16.28 2.06
C VAL A 352 31.43 16.42 3.39
N LYS A 353 32.15 16.62 4.51
CA LYS A 353 31.57 16.60 5.86
C LYS A 353 31.16 17.99 6.35
N PRO A 354 30.16 18.08 7.25
CA PRO A 354 29.85 19.33 7.93
C PRO A 354 31.11 19.95 8.59
N GLY A 355 31.36 21.22 8.28
CA GLY A 355 32.55 21.96 8.75
C GLY A 355 33.73 21.95 7.80
N ASP A 356 33.71 21.15 6.73
CA ASP A 356 34.67 21.28 5.65
C ASP A 356 34.42 22.60 4.86
N PRO A 357 35.47 23.30 4.38
CA PRO A 357 35.32 24.59 3.70
C PRO A 357 34.41 24.58 2.47
N ASP A 358 34.28 23.43 1.80
CA ASP A 358 33.49 23.26 0.58
C ASP A 358 32.09 22.66 0.85
N TYR A 359 31.75 22.38 2.11
CA TYR A 359 30.50 21.71 2.47
C TYR A 359 29.27 22.46 1.95
N ALA A 360 29.16 23.76 2.25
CA ALA A 360 28.00 24.55 1.87
C ALA A 360 27.80 24.63 0.34
N ALA A 361 28.86 24.88 -0.43
CA ALA A 361 28.78 24.84 -1.89
C ALA A 361 28.41 23.45 -2.42
N THR A 362 28.89 22.38 -1.78
CA THR A 362 28.56 21.01 -2.16
C THR A 362 27.08 20.72 -1.92
N VAL A 363 26.53 21.14 -0.78
CA VAL A 363 25.09 21.03 -0.49
C VAL A 363 24.27 21.81 -1.51
N VAL A 364 24.58 23.09 -1.73
CA VAL A 364 23.79 23.96 -2.62
C VAL A 364 23.78 23.47 -4.08
N LYS A 365 24.88 22.84 -4.54
CA LYS A 365 24.96 22.19 -5.86
C LYS A 365 24.14 20.91 -5.97
N ASN A 366 24.05 20.13 -4.89
CA ASN A 366 23.33 18.85 -4.81
C ASN A 366 21.93 18.98 -4.18
N ARG A 367 21.41 20.22 -4.05
CA ARG A 367 20.07 20.46 -3.53
C ARG A 367 19.02 19.79 -4.41
N ILE A 368 17.91 19.42 -3.79
CA ILE A 368 16.72 18.96 -4.51
C ILE A 368 16.10 20.18 -5.20
N PRO A 369 15.87 20.15 -6.53
CA PRO A 369 15.19 21.22 -7.23
C PRO A 369 13.74 21.35 -6.74
N LEU A 370 13.35 22.56 -6.36
CA LEU A 370 12.02 22.87 -5.83
C LEU A 370 11.53 24.16 -6.51
N PRO A 371 10.91 24.05 -7.71
CA PRO A 371 10.55 25.21 -8.51
C PRO A 371 9.77 26.26 -7.71
N GLY A 372 10.23 27.51 -7.77
CA GLY A 372 9.71 28.64 -6.97
C GLY A 372 10.30 28.71 -5.56
N ALA A 373 10.39 27.59 -4.84
CA ALA A 373 11.03 27.58 -3.53
C ALA A 373 12.54 27.89 -3.64
N ASP A 374 13.24 27.41 -4.67
CA ASP A 374 14.69 27.63 -4.79
C ASP A 374 15.10 28.92 -5.54
N GLU A 375 14.15 29.82 -5.80
CA GLU A 375 14.37 31.12 -6.44
C GLU A 375 14.48 32.30 -5.44
N GLY A 376 14.02 32.10 -4.20
CA GLY A 376 13.84 33.17 -3.22
C GLY A 376 12.75 34.18 -3.63
N SER A 377 12.36 35.09 -2.73
CA SER A 377 11.29 36.10 -2.94
C SER A 377 9.86 35.61 -2.64
N TYR A 378 9.69 34.93 -1.51
CA TYR A 378 8.38 34.45 -1.08
C TYR A 378 7.44 35.57 -0.62
N GLN A 379 6.15 35.35 -0.81
CA GLN A 379 5.10 36.00 -0.05
C GLN A 379 4.67 35.10 1.11
N LYS A 380 4.14 35.73 2.17
CA LYS A 380 3.62 34.99 3.32
C LYS A 380 2.50 34.05 2.88
N GLY A 381 2.69 32.75 3.12
CA GLY A 381 1.73 31.70 2.79
C GLY A 381 1.90 31.10 1.40
N ASP A 382 2.95 31.46 0.66
CA ASP A 382 3.26 30.80 -0.61
C ASP A 382 3.46 29.30 -0.40
N THR A 383 3.05 28.54 -1.42
CA THR A 383 3.13 27.08 -1.39
C THR A 383 3.81 26.54 -2.64
N PHE A 384 4.69 25.57 -2.44
CA PHE A 384 5.44 24.90 -3.50
C PHE A 384 5.26 23.39 -3.37
N GLU A 385 5.39 22.68 -4.48
CA GLU A 385 5.38 21.22 -4.48
C GLU A 385 6.77 20.69 -4.83
N GLY A 386 7.08 19.53 -4.27
CA GLY A 386 8.33 18.85 -4.52
C GLY A 386 8.19 17.34 -4.35
N GLU A 387 9.27 16.64 -4.64
CA GLU A 387 9.34 15.21 -4.46
C GLU A 387 10.61 14.82 -3.73
N LEU A 388 10.49 13.94 -2.74
CA LEU A 388 11.60 13.29 -2.08
C LEU A 388 11.59 11.80 -2.45
N LEU A 389 12.75 11.30 -2.84
CA LEU A 389 12.93 9.88 -3.05
C LEU A 389 13.07 9.18 -1.70
N GLY A 390 12.61 7.94 -1.67
CA GLY A 390 12.77 7.08 -0.53
C GLY A 390 14.21 6.65 -0.35
N GLY A 391 14.71 6.69 0.90
CA GLY A 391 15.97 6.09 1.30
C GLY A 391 17.02 7.07 1.80
N PRO A 392 17.28 8.19 1.09
CA PRO A 392 18.20 9.19 1.59
C PRO A 392 17.70 9.84 2.89
N LYS A 393 18.65 10.22 3.75
CA LYS A 393 18.39 11.18 4.82
C LYS A 393 18.38 12.58 4.22
N TYR A 394 17.41 13.42 4.58
CA TYR A 394 17.31 14.77 4.05
C TYR A 394 17.52 15.83 5.13
N GLY A 395 18.21 16.90 4.75
CA GLY A 395 18.39 18.10 5.56
C GLY A 395 17.79 19.32 4.87
N VAL A 396 17.65 20.38 5.63
CA VAL A 396 17.20 21.69 5.13
C VAL A 396 18.28 22.73 5.32
N PHE A 397 18.24 23.78 4.49
CA PHE A 397 19.11 24.94 4.63
C PHE A 397 18.39 26.22 4.22
N LEU A 398 18.93 27.34 4.70
CA LEU A 398 18.57 28.68 4.29
C LEU A 398 19.79 29.32 3.59
N ILE A 399 19.57 30.00 2.47
CA ILE A 399 20.51 31.00 1.95
C ILE A 399 19.95 32.38 2.32
N ALA A 400 20.66 33.08 3.18
CA ALA A 400 20.33 34.41 3.62
C ALA A 400 20.64 35.45 2.52
N ASN A 401 19.65 36.29 2.20
CA ASN A 401 19.72 37.37 1.18
C ASN A 401 20.35 36.95 -0.15
N GLY A 402 19.90 35.83 -0.70
CA GLY A 402 20.28 35.45 -2.05
C GLY A 402 19.77 34.08 -2.46
N THR A 403 20.08 33.75 -3.71
CA THR A 403 19.71 32.49 -4.34
C THR A 403 20.88 31.50 -4.34
N PRO A 404 20.65 30.20 -4.63
CA PRO A 404 21.70 29.21 -4.85
C PRO A 404 22.81 29.68 -5.80
N ASN A 405 22.46 30.29 -6.92
CA ASN A 405 23.44 30.76 -7.91
C ASN A 405 24.27 31.91 -7.35
N GLN A 406 23.64 32.89 -6.69
CA GLN A 406 24.34 34.01 -6.07
C GLN A 406 25.29 33.55 -4.97
N PHE A 407 24.88 32.59 -4.13
CA PHE A 407 25.74 32.00 -3.12
C PHE A 407 26.96 31.31 -3.74
N LEU A 408 26.75 30.48 -4.76
CA LEU A 408 27.83 29.75 -5.43
C LEU A 408 28.83 30.67 -6.14
N GLU A 409 28.38 31.83 -6.63
CA GLU A 409 29.24 32.83 -7.28
C GLU A 409 29.98 33.70 -6.27
N GLN A 410 29.30 34.15 -5.20
CA GLN A 410 29.80 35.21 -4.33
C GLN A 410 30.45 34.68 -3.04
N ASN A 411 29.96 33.55 -2.52
CA ASN A 411 30.43 32.98 -1.26
C ASN A 411 30.44 31.44 -1.20
N PRO A 412 31.06 30.75 -2.18
CA PRO A 412 31.03 29.29 -2.22
C PRO A 412 31.68 28.62 -1.00
N LYS A 413 32.57 29.31 -0.29
CA LYS A 413 33.23 28.81 0.91
C LYS A 413 32.47 29.07 2.21
N ASN A 414 31.30 29.71 2.11
CA ASN A 414 30.48 30.14 3.25
C ASN A 414 31.31 30.86 4.32
N GLU A 415 32.08 31.88 3.91
CA GLU A 415 32.96 32.61 4.83
C GLU A 415 32.25 33.83 5.41
N GLU A 416 32.77 34.33 6.54
CA GLU A 416 32.40 35.65 7.05
C GLU A 416 32.88 36.72 6.06
N LYS A 417 31.96 37.18 5.22
CA LYS A 417 32.12 38.29 4.28
C LYS A 417 31.23 39.46 4.68
N GLN A 418 31.31 40.55 3.91
CA GLN A 418 30.47 41.73 4.10
C GLN A 418 29.00 41.36 4.29
N TRP A 419 28.27 42.20 5.03
CA TRP A 419 26.90 41.94 5.48
C TRP A 419 25.95 41.56 4.33
N ALA A 420 26.11 42.14 3.14
CA ALA A 420 25.23 41.89 1.99
C ALA A 420 25.56 40.60 1.19
N THR A 421 26.63 39.87 1.54
CA THR A 421 27.01 38.66 0.81
C THR A 421 26.20 37.44 1.29
N PRO A 422 25.61 36.63 0.37
CA PRO A 422 24.83 35.46 0.74
C PRO A 422 25.60 34.48 1.63
N LYS A 423 24.90 33.91 2.61
CA LYS A 423 25.42 32.88 3.52
C LYS A 423 24.43 31.73 3.59
N ALA A 424 24.95 30.52 3.68
CA ALA A 424 24.13 29.33 3.84
C ALA A 424 24.14 28.89 5.31
N TYR A 425 22.97 28.61 5.87
CA TYR A 425 22.77 28.15 7.22
C TYR A 425 22.05 26.80 7.24
N PHE A 426 22.54 25.92 8.11
CA PHE A 426 22.16 24.52 8.22
C PHE A 426 21.80 24.20 9.67
N PHE A 427 21.08 23.10 9.87
CA PHE A 427 20.77 22.60 11.21
C PHE A 427 22.01 22.24 12.02
N ASN A 428 23.03 21.63 11.38
CA ASN A 428 24.29 21.32 12.05
C ASN A 428 25.16 22.59 12.16
N PRO A 429 25.44 23.10 13.37
CA PRO A 429 26.20 24.34 13.55
C PRO A 429 27.62 24.24 13.01
N LEU A 430 28.21 23.04 12.92
CA LEU A 430 29.54 22.87 12.32
C LEU A 430 29.58 23.31 10.85
N ALA A 431 28.45 23.25 10.13
CA ALA A 431 28.33 23.72 8.75
C ALA A 431 28.08 25.23 8.63
N ASN A 432 27.81 25.92 9.74
CA ASN A 432 27.51 27.36 9.77
C ASN A 432 28.79 28.18 9.94
N PRO A 433 28.89 29.34 9.28
CA PRO A 433 30.13 30.14 9.22
C PRO A 433 30.56 30.72 10.58
N ASP A 434 29.64 30.81 11.53
CA ASP A 434 29.83 31.31 12.90
C ASP A 434 29.72 30.21 13.97
N ARG A 435 29.45 28.97 13.56
CA ARG A 435 29.19 27.84 14.44
C ARG A 435 28.01 28.03 15.40
N LYS A 436 27.00 28.82 15.01
CA LYS A 436 25.77 29.03 15.76
C LYS A 436 24.61 28.22 15.20
N ASP A 437 23.58 28.04 16.02
CA ASP A 437 22.31 27.49 15.57
C ASP A 437 21.59 28.56 14.76
N HIS A 438 21.13 28.19 13.57
CA HIS A 438 20.35 29.04 12.66
C HIS A 438 19.08 28.36 12.16
N VAL A 439 18.90 27.08 12.47
CA VAL A 439 17.73 26.30 12.08
C VAL A 439 17.26 25.54 13.30
N ARG A 440 15.94 25.50 13.50
CA ARG A 440 15.32 24.78 14.62
C ARG A 440 14.04 24.10 14.16
N VAL A 441 13.75 22.92 14.71
CA VAL A 441 12.44 22.28 14.58
C VAL A 441 11.49 22.95 15.56
N LEU A 442 10.42 23.58 15.05
CA LEU A 442 9.42 24.29 15.87
C LEU A 442 8.25 23.37 16.25
N SER A 443 7.87 22.48 15.33
CA SER A 443 6.83 21.48 15.51
C SER A 443 7.09 20.27 14.60
N SER A 444 6.21 19.26 14.63
CA SER A 444 6.41 17.98 13.90
C SER A 444 6.56 18.10 12.39
N ASN A 445 6.39 19.27 11.79
CA ASN A 445 6.64 19.50 10.37
C ASN A 445 7.04 20.93 10.03
N GLU A 446 7.53 21.69 11.00
CA GLU A 446 7.89 23.09 10.83
C GLU A 446 9.33 23.36 11.26
N TYR A 447 10.05 24.06 10.39
CA TYR A 447 11.39 24.57 10.61
C TYR A 447 11.34 26.09 10.74
N GLY A 448 11.99 26.62 11.78
CA GLY A 448 12.28 28.04 11.93
C GLY A 448 13.73 28.32 11.59
N PHE A 449 14.00 29.50 11.07
CA PHE A 449 15.32 29.91 10.60
C PHE A 449 15.70 31.31 11.10
N GLU A 450 17.00 31.53 11.27
CA GLU A 450 17.65 32.83 11.52
C GLU A 450 18.53 33.20 10.31
N ASP A 451 18.42 34.42 9.80
CA ASP A 451 19.14 34.87 8.60
C ASP A 451 20.38 35.76 8.89
N LEU A 452 20.53 36.20 10.14
CA LEU A 452 21.63 37.08 10.57
C LEU A 452 22.81 36.32 11.18
N TYR A 453 24.01 36.56 10.64
CA TYR A 453 25.26 36.04 11.19
C TYR A 453 25.41 36.38 12.68
N GLY A 454 25.85 35.40 13.47
CA GLY A 454 25.92 35.48 14.93
C GLY A 454 24.71 34.85 15.63
N GLY A 455 23.77 34.25 14.88
CA GLY A 455 22.55 33.63 15.38
C GLY A 455 21.40 34.61 15.65
N GLY A 456 21.39 35.77 14.98
CA GLY A 456 20.32 36.78 15.05
C GLY A 456 19.81 37.11 16.46
N ASP A 457 18.49 37.21 16.62
CA ASP A 457 17.82 37.45 17.91
C ASP A 457 17.23 36.17 18.56
N GLN A 458 17.39 35.02 17.88
CA GLN A 458 17.14 33.67 18.39
C GLN A 458 15.68 33.29 18.58
N ASP A 459 14.76 33.95 17.88
CA ASP A 459 13.35 33.56 17.82
C ASP A 459 13.00 32.61 16.66
N PHE A 460 13.92 32.44 15.70
CA PHE A 460 13.85 31.57 14.52
C PHE A 460 12.64 31.86 13.63
N ASP A 461 12.19 33.11 13.57
CA ASP A 461 11.03 33.51 12.79
C ASP A 461 11.33 34.19 11.45
N ASP A 462 12.60 34.54 11.15
CA ASP A 462 13.04 35.18 9.88
C ASP A 462 12.56 34.44 8.61
N LEU A 463 12.45 33.11 8.71
CA LEU A 463 11.70 32.27 7.79
C LEU A 463 11.15 31.07 8.56
N ILE A 464 9.87 30.77 8.37
CA ILE A 464 9.28 29.52 8.85
C ILE A 464 8.83 28.69 7.65
N VAL A 465 9.22 27.42 7.61
CA VAL A 465 8.88 26.50 6.53
C VAL A 465 8.15 25.29 7.10
N LYS A 466 6.96 25.04 6.58
CA LYS A 466 6.19 23.83 6.87
C LYS A 466 6.30 22.85 5.70
N ILE A 467 6.59 21.59 5.98
CA ILE A 467 6.71 20.53 4.97
C ILE A 467 5.69 19.43 5.24
N GLU A 468 4.76 19.23 4.31
CA GLU A 468 3.65 18.28 4.46
C GLU A 468 3.74 17.20 3.39
N THR A 469 3.45 15.95 3.75
CA THR A 469 3.28 14.88 2.76
C THR A 469 1.89 15.01 2.13
N LEU A 470 1.83 15.13 0.79
CA LEU A 470 0.58 15.12 0.03
C LEU A 470 0.14 13.70 -0.33
N ALA A 471 1.11 12.85 -0.70
CA ALA A 471 0.91 11.43 -0.99
C ALA A 471 2.23 10.67 -0.84
N ALA A 472 2.14 9.39 -0.51
CA ALA A 472 3.26 8.46 -0.43
C ALA A 472 3.00 7.28 -1.38
N GLU A 473 3.80 7.18 -2.44
CA GLU A 473 3.69 6.11 -3.43
C GLU A 473 4.79 5.07 -3.19
N THR A 474 4.46 3.79 -3.12
CA THR A 474 5.48 2.73 -3.01
C THR A 474 6.13 2.54 -4.38
N ILE A 475 7.46 2.69 -4.45
CA ILE A 475 8.23 2.42 -5.65
C ILE A 475 8.41 0.90 -5.75
N SER A 476 7.96 0.31 -6.87
CA SER A 476 8.02 -1.12 -7.20
C SER A 476 9.43 -1.60 -7.53
#